data_AF-A0A3P7P6P8-F1
#
_entry.id   AF-A0A3P7P6P8-F1
#
_cell.length_a   1.000
_cell.length_b   1.000
_cell.length_c   1.000
_cell.angle_alpha   90.00
_cell.angle_beta   90.00
_cell.angle_gamma   90.00
#
_symmetry.space_group_name_H-M   'P 1'
#
loop_
_entity.id
_entity.type
_entity.pdbx_description
1 polymer ?
#
loop_
_entity_poly.entity_id
_entity_poly.type
_entity_poly.pdbx_seq_one_letter_code
_entity_poly.pdbx_strand_id
1 'polypeptide(L)'
;MRPTLLEHPSINTDIEYPHPLCRRSRNSWYFLIIRVFLEFILLLFQPILPITGVHFLDQADITAPKTHQNILRLLNGRTVDVVLSDMAPNPTGDGGLDHERIVSLCSTLLELSVQKSVIPLVRNGTFLCKIFDGPRRNELIAQLQQHFAKVYTVKPKASRDHSAEVYLLALRKRD
;
A
#
# COMPACT_ATOMS: atom_id res chain seq x y z
N MET A 1 27.48 -9.22 36.14
CA MET A 1 27.71 -8.93 34.72
C MET A 1 26.46 -9.31 33.95
N ARG A 2 25.70 -8.35 33.42
CA ARG A 2 24.55 -8.58 32.52
C ARG A 2 25.01 -8.21 31.10
N PRO A 3 24.71 -9.01 30.06
CA PRO A 3 25.15 -8.70 28.71
C PRO A 3 24.32 -7.56 28.11
N THR A 4 25.02 -6.62 27.49
CA THR A 4 24.52 -5.47 26.74
C THR A 4 23.80 -5.94 25.48
N LEU A 5 22.54 -5.53 25.32
CA LEU A 5 21.78 -5.70 24.08
C LEU A 5 22.37 -4.78 23.01
N LEU A 6 22.73 -5.36 21.86
CA LEU A 6 23.12 -4.65 20.65
C LEU A 6 21.89 -3.88 20.13
N GLU A 7 21.93 -2.56 20.17
CA GLU A 7 20.93 -1.71 19.53
C GLU A 7 21.01 -1.86 18.01
N HIS A 8 19.91 -2.25 17.38
CA HIS A 8 19.74 -2.16 15.94
C HIS A 8 19.46 -0.69 15.55
N PRO A 9 20.07 -0.15 14.49
CA PRO A 9 19.85 1.23 14.11
C PRO A 9 18.43 1.41 13.58
N SER A 10 17.58 2.05 14.38
CA SER A 10 16.29 2.59 13.99
C SER A 10 16.50 3.63 12.89
N ILE A 11 16.08 3.31 11.65
CA ILE A 11 16.10 4.27 10.56
C ILE A 11 15.11 5.39 10.91
N ASN A 12 15.61 6.62 11.01
CA ASN A 12 14.79 7.78 11.32
C ASN A 12 13.94 8.15 10.10
N THR A 13 12.61 8.06 10.21
CA THR A 13 11.65 8.34 9.13
C THR A 13 11.01 9.73 9.29
N ASP A 14 11.80 10.73 9.66
CA ASP A 14 11.31 12.12 9.75
C ASP A 14 11.32 12.71 8.33
N ILE A 15 10.22 12.49 7.60
CA ILE A 15 9.89 13.26 6.40
C ILE A 15 8.90 14.33 6.85
N GLU A 16 9.39 15.53 7.18
CA GLU A 16 8.55 16.71 7.36
C GLU A 16 8.02 17.18 6.00
N TYR A 17 6.70 17.12 5.81
CA TYR A 17 6.02 17.80 4.70
C TYR A 17 5.47 19.14 5.20
N PRO A 18 6.02 20.29 4.77
CA PRO A 18 5.47 21.59 5.12
C PRO A 18 4.35 21.95 4.14
N HIS A 19 3.09 21.58 4.45
CA HIS A 19 1.94 22.19 3.77
C HIS A 19 0.68 22.24 4.66
N PRO A 20 -0.02 23.39 4.81
CA PRO A 20 -0.99 23.58 5.89
C PRO A 20 -2.41 23.02 5.63
N LEU A 21 -2.59 22.05 4.75
CA LEU A 21 -3.94 21.62 4.30
C LEU A 21 -4.49 20.34 4.94
N CYS A 22 -3.77 19.70 5.87
CA CYS A 22 -4.29 18.52 6.57
C CYS A 22 -5.09 18.93 7.83
N ARG A 23 -6.25 19.59 7.65
CA ARG A 23 -7.27 19.70 8.70
C ARG A 23 -8.11 18.42 8.73
N ARG A 24 -7.68 17.48 9.59
CA ARG A 24 -8.49 16.59 10.43
C ARG A 24 -9.94 16.34 9.95
N SER A 25 -10.11 15.52 8.91
CA SER A 25 -11.38 14.84 8.62
C SER A 25 -11.29 13.39 9.11
N ARG A 26 -12.31 12.93 9.83
CA ARG A 26 -12.37 11.65 10.56
C ARG A 26 -12.74 10.46 9.68
N ASN A 27 -12.57 10.55 8.35
CA ASN A 27 -13.10 9.57 7.43
C ASN A 27 -11.97 8.74 6.80
N SER A 28 -12.13 7.42 6.92
CA SER A 28 -11.25 6.34 6.47
C SER A 28 -10.53 6.67 5.14
N TRP A 29 -9.19 6.60 5.18
CA TRP A 29 -8.33 6.90 4.05
C TRP A 29 -8.30 5.69 3.10
N TYR A 30 -8.70 5.90 1.85
CA TYR A 30 -8.73 4.88 0.80
C TYR A 30 -7.93 5.39 -0.40
N PHE A 31 -6.63 5.11 -0.47
CA PHE A 31 -5.88 5.45 -1.66
C PHE A 31 -4.77 4.46 -2.01
N LEU A 32 -4.69 4.11 -3.30
CA LEU A 32 -3.55 3.41 -3.89
C LEU A 32 -2.73 4.45 -4.66
N ILE A 33 -1.46 4.62 -4.31
CA ILE A 33 -0.49 5.42 -5.03
C ILE A 33 0.41 4.49 -5.83
N ILE A 34 0.45 4.68 -7.14
CA ILE A 34 1.38 4.00 -8.04
C ILE A 34 2.35 5.06 -8.59
N ARG A 35 3.66 4.86 -8.42
CA ARG A 35 4.67 5.76 -8.97
C ARG A 35 5.21 5.22 -10.29
N VAL A 36 4.94 5.95 -11.37
CA VAL A 36 5.61 5.84 -12.67
C VAL A 36 6.76 6.85 -12.67
N PHE A 37 7.85 6.56 -13.39
CA PHE A 37 9.13 7.30 -13.46
C PHE A 37 9.11 8.84 -13.25
N LEU A 38 8.02 9.55 -13.56
CA LEU A 38 7.82 10.99 -13.29
C LEU A 38 6.41 11.39 -12.81
N GLU A 39 5.50 10.44 -12.55
CA GLU A 39 4.07 10.71 -12.27
C GLU A 39 3.49 9.74 -11.23
N PHE A 40 2.53 10.20 -10.43
CA PHE A 40 1.79 9.34 -9.50
C PHE A 40 0.40 9.04 -10.04
N ILE A 41 -0.11 7.82 -9.83
CA ILE A 41 -1.52 7.48 -10.05
C ILE A 41 -2.14 7.21 -8.69
N LEU A 42 -3.21 7.93 -8.37
CA LEU A 42 -3.97 7.86 -7.12
C LEU A 42 -5.35 7.27 -7.40
N LEU A 43 -5.64 6.06 -6.89
CA LEU A 43 -7.01 5.51 -6.90
C LEU A 43 -7.74 6.01 -5.67
N LEU A 44 -8.94 6.57 -5.85
CA LEU A 44 -9.73 7.13 -4.76
C LEU A 44 -11.18 6.73 -4.87
N PHE A 45 -11.82 6.51 -3.73
CA PHE A 45 -13.28 6.36 -3.67
C PHE A 45 -14.01 7.71 -3.49
N GLN A 46 -13.31 8.77 -3.11
CA GLN A 46 -13.87 10.10 -2.84
C GLN A 46 -13.09 11.18 -3.63
N PRO A 47 -13.75 12.25 -4.08
CA PRO A 47 -13.10 13.28 -4.89
C PRO A 47 -12.09 14.09 -4.05
N ILE A 48 -10.92 14.35 -4.62
CA ILE A 48 -9.86 15.21 -4.06
C ILE A 48 -9.49 16.25 -5.11
N LEU A 49 -8.97 17.40 -4.67
CA LEU A 49 -8.44 18.43 -5.58
C LEU A 49 -7.32 17.85 -6.45
N PRO A 50 -7.32 18.13 -7.77
CA PRO A 50 -6.24 17.71 -8.66
C PRO A 50 -4.88 18.24 -8.20
N ILE A 51 -3.90 17.36 -8.17
CA ILE A 51 -2.49 17.65 -7.89
C ILE A 51 -1.71 17.50 -9.19
N THR A 52 -0.88 18.48 -9.53
CA THR A 52 -0.05 18.44 -10.74
C THR A 52 0.91 17.24 -10.71
N GLY A 53 1.01 16.51 -11.82
CA GLY A 53 1.84 15.29 -11.91
C GLY A 53 1.20 14.06 -11.25
N VAL A 54 -0.07 14.17 -10.86
CA VAL A 54 -0.85 13.08 -10.29
C VAL A 54 -2.09 12.81 -11.14
N HIS A 55 -2.24 11.56 -11.58
CA HIS A 55 -3.43 11.06 -12.24
C HIS A 55 -4.39 10.48 -11.21
N PHE A 56 -5.62 10.98 -11.16
CA PHE A 56 -6.65 10.48 -10.26
C PHE A 56 -7.58 9.53 -10.99
N LEU A 57 -7.90 8.41 -10.35
CA LEU A 57 -8.99 7.53 -10.76
C LEU A 57 -10.07 7.58 -9.69
N ASP A 58 -11.12 8.35 -9.98
CA ASP A 58 -12.25 8.56 -9.10
C ASP A 58 -13.18 7.34 -9.07
N GLN A 59 -13.71 7.05 -7.88
CA GLN A 59 -14.60 5.92 -7.60
C GLN A 59 -14.04 4.58 -8.10
N ALA A 60 -12.72 4.40 -7.95
CA ALA A 60 -12.01 3.23 -8.44
C ALA A 60 -12.03 2.09 -7.42
N ASP A 61 -12.57 0.94 -7.85
CA ASP A 61 -12.43 -0.33 -7.16
C ASP A 61 -11.36 -1.16 -7.87
N ILE A 62 -10.25 -1.46 -7.18
CA ILE A 62 -9.13 -2.22 -7.76
C ILE A 62 -9.52 -3.66 -8.12
N THR A 63 -10.65 -4.18 -7.64
CA THR A 63 -11.16 -5.50 -8.02
C THR A 63 -11.98 -5.46 -9.32
N ALA A 64 -12.42 -4.27 -9.74
CA ALA A 64 -13.29 -4.11 -10.89
C ALA A 64 -12.51 -4.08 -12.22
N PRO A 65 -12.95 -4.81 -13.26
CA PRO A 65 -12.30 -4.82 -14.58
C PRO A 65 -12.20 -3.44 -15.23
N LYS A 66 -13.18 -2.56 -15.00
CA LYS A 66 -13.17 -1.17 -15.50
C LYS A 66 -11.97 -0.39 -14.95
N THR A 67 -11.66 -0.56 -13.67
CA THR A 67 -10.51 0.08 -13.03
C THR A 67 -9.21 -0.45 -13.64
N HIS A 68 -9.12 -1.76 -13.90
CA HIS A 68 -7.95 -2.35 -14.55
C HIS A 68 -7.71 -1.75 -15.93
N GLN A 69 -8.76 -1.63 -16.74
CA GLN A 69 -8.67 -1.01 -18.07
C GLN A 69 -8.23 0.45 -17.99
N ASN A 70 -8.72 1.20 -17.00
CA ASN A 70 -8.31 2.59 -16.80
C ASN A 70 -6.84 2.69 -16.41
N ILE A 71 -6.37 1.86 -15.47
CA ILE A 71 -4.95 1.80 -15.07
C ILE A 71 -4.08 1.46 -16.28
N LEU A 72 -4.45 0.44 -17.05
CA LEU A 72 -3.71 0.02 -18.24
C LEU A 72 -3.62 1.13 -19.29
N ARG A 73 -4.72 1.86 -19.54
CA ARG A 73 -4.74 3.02 -20.44
C ARG A 73 -3.84 4.15 -19.94
N LEU A 74 -3.88 4.45 -18.64
CA LEU A 74 -3.03 5.49 -18.04
C LEU A 74 -1.55 5.13 -18.07
N LEU A 75 -1.22 3.88 -17.76
CA LEU A 75 0.16 3.40 -17.81
C LEU A 75 0.66 3.36 -19.25
N ASN A 76 -0.19 3.04 -20.23
CA ASN A 76 0.16 3.01 -21.66
C ASN A 76 1.43 2.18 -21.93
N GLY A 77 1.48 0.98 -21.35
CA GLY A 77 2.63 0.08 -21.43
C GLY A 77 3.82 0.44 -20.53
N ARG A 78 3.78 1.56 -19.79
CA ARG A 78 4.80 1.91 -18.80
C ARG A 78 4.74 0.99 -17.59
N THR A 79 5.89 0.83 -16.96
CA THR A 79 6.05 0.11 -15.69
C THR A 79 6.12 1.07 -14.52
N VAL A 80 5.98 0.52 -13.31
CA VAL A 80 5.89 1.30 -12.08
C VAL A 80 7.02 0.91 -11.14
N ASP A 81 7.59 1.89 -10.43
CA ASP A 81 8.69 1.67 -9.49
C ASP A 81 8.17 1.26 -8.11
N VAL A 82 7.02 1.82 -7.73
CA VAL A 82 6.46 1.71 -6.40
C VAL A 82 4.94 1.56 -6.48
N VAL A 83 4.41 0.62 -5.71
CA VAL A 83 2.97 0.47 -5.42
C VAL A 83 2.78 0.68 -3.92
N LEU A 84 1.95 1.65 -3.53
CA LEU A 84 1.63 1.98 -2.14
C LEU A 84 0.12 1.92 -1.94
N SER A 85 -0.37 0.94 -1.18
CA SER A 85 -1.79 0.81 -0.87
C SER A 85 -2.07 1.23 0.56
N ASP A 86 -2.84 2.30 0.70
CA ASP A 86 -3.57 2.62 1.92
C ASP A 86 -5.06 2.26 1.80
N MET A 87 -5.40 1.33 0.89
CA MET A 87 -6.78 0.89 0.73
C MET A 87 -7.25 0.05 1.93
N ALA A 88 -8.52 0.18 2.27
CA ALA A 88 -9.22 -0.67 3.22
C ALA A 88 -10.65 -0.91 2.69
N PRO A 89 -11.27 -2.04 3.00
CA PRO A 89 -12.70 -2.23 2.79
C PRO A 89 -13.51 -1.34 3.74
N ASN A 90 -14.79 -1.11 3.41
CA ASN A 90 -15.71 -0.50 4.38
C ASN A 90 -15.78 -1.39 5.63
N PRO A 91 -15.57 -0.81 6.83
CA PRO A 91 -15.60 -1.57 8.08
C PRO A 91 -16.99 -2.14 8.30
N THR A 92 -17.03 -3.41 8.66
CA THR A 92 -18.26 -4.10 9.04
C THR A 92 -18.53 -4.00 10.53
N GLY A 93 -17.51 -3.69 11.32
CA GLY A 93 -17.56 -3.73 12.79
C GLY A 93 -17.16 -5.09 13.35
N ASP A 94 -17.00 -6.12 12.51
CA ASP A 94 -16.40 -7.40 12.87
C ASP A 94 -14.92 -7.39 12.49
N GLY A 95 -14.05 -7.39 13.51
CA GLY A 95 -12.60 -7.30 13.30
C GLY A 95 -12.01 -8.50 12.54
N GLY A 96 -12.61 -9.69 12.66
CA GLY A 96 -12.19 -10.86 11.92
C GLY A 96 -12.54 -10.71 10.44
N LEU A 97 -13.78 -10.34 10.13
CA LEU A 97 -14.22 -10.13 8.75
C LEU A 97 -13.48 -8.97 8.07
N ASP A 98 -13.23 -7.89 8.81
CA ASP A 98 -12.51 -6.72 8.31
C ASP A 98 -11.03 -7.08 8.03
N HIS A 99 -10.41 -7.93 8.87
CA HIS A 99 -9.09 -8.50 8.61
C HIS A 99 -9.06 -9.35 7.33
N GLU A 100 -10.00 -10.29 7.18
CA GLU A 100 -10.08 -11.15 5.99
C GLU A 100 -10.23 -10.34 4.71
N ARG A 101 -11.08 -9.31 4.72
CA ARG A 101 -11.34 -8.46 3.55
C ARG A 101 -10.11 -7.63 3.16
N ILE A 102 -9.41 -7.03 4.12
CA ILE A 102 -8.23 -6.21 3.80
C ILE A 102 -7.04 -7.07 3.34
N VAL A 103 -6.85 -8.26 3.93
CA VAL A 103 -5.83 -9.21 3.49
C VAL A 103 -6.12 -9.68 2.07
N SER A 104 -7.37 -10.07 1.77
CA SER A 104 -7.77 -10.47 0.42
C SER A 104 -7.54 -9.35 -0.61
N LEU A 105 -7.89 -8.11 -0.26
CA LEU A 105 -7.67 -6.94 -1.11
C LEU A 105 -6.16 -6.74 -1.42
N CYS A 106 -5.31 -6.89 -0.40
CA CYS A 106 -3.86 -6.79 -0.56
C CYS A 106 -3.28 -7.92 -1.41
N SER A 107 -3.76 -9.16 -1.25
CA SER A 107 -3.36 -10.29 -2.09
C SER A 107 -3.76 -10.06 -3.54
N THR A 108 -4.98 -9.60 -3.82
CA THR A 108 -5.39 -9.24 -5.20
C THR A 108 -4.49 -8.16 -5.78
N LEU A 109 -4.22 -7.09 -5.04
CA LEU A 109 -3.32 -6.03 -5.51
C LEU A 109 -1.90 -6.55 -5.79
N LEU A 110 -1.39 -7.43 -4.94
CA LEU A 110 -0.10 -8.07 -5.11
C LEU A 110 -0.06 -8.84 -6.44
N GLU A 111 -1.05 -9.70 -6.71
CA GLU A 111 -1.17 -10.46 -7.95
C GLU A 111 -1.18 -9.56 -9.18
N LEU A 112 -2.02 -8.52 -9.18
CA LEU A 112 -2.10 -7.51 -10.25
C LEU A 112 -0.75 -6.82 -10.49
N SER A 113 0.08 -6.73 -9.46
CA SER A 113 1.39 -6.07 -9.49
C SER A 113 2.51 -6.98 -9.98
N VAL A 114 2.56 -8.23 -9.49
CA VAL A 114 3.67 -9.17 -9.77
C VAL A 114 3.48 -9.95 -11.06
N GLN A 115 2.24 -10.22 -11.46
CA GLN A 115 1.93 -10.88 -12.75
C GLN A 115 2.05 -9.92 -13.93
N LYS A 116 2.29 -8.63 -13.68
CA LYS A 116 2.43 -7.59 -14.71
C LYS A 116 1.22 -7.47 -15.63
N SER A 117 0.04 -7.90 -15.17
CA SER A 117 -1.21 -7.90 -15.94
C SER A 117 -1.92 -6.55 -15.93
N VAL A 118 -1.86 -5.81 -14.81
CA VAL A 118 -2.54 -4.51 -14.67
C VAL A 118 -1.59 -3.43 -14.14
N ILE A 119 -0.79 -3.74 -13.11
CA ILE A 119 0.16 -2.79 -12.50
C ILE A 119 1.57 -3.35 -12.65
N PRO A 120 2.21 -3.31 -13.83
CA PRO A 120 3.52 -3.92 -14.04
C PRO A 120 4.62 -3.28 -13.19
N LEU A 121 4.86 -3.86 -12.01
CA LEU A 121 5.91 -3.46 -11.08
C LEU A 121 7.26 -3.94 -11.61
N VAL A 122 8.22 -3.02 -11.68
CA VAL A 122 9.57 -3.30 -12.19
C VAL A 122 10.32 -4.29 -11.31
N ARG A 123 11.34 -4.94 -11.89
CA ARG A 123 12.39 -5.60 -11.10
C ARG A 123 13.01 -4.57 -10.16
N ASN A 124 13.32 -4.99 -8.94
CA ASN A 124 13.79 -4.13 -7.85
C ASN A 124 12.74 -3.11 -7.33
N GLY A 125 11.50 -3.17 -7.83
CA GLY A 125 10.41 -2.32 -7.37
C GLY A 125 10.01 -2.55 -5.91
N THR A 126 9.23 -1.61 -5.38
CA THR A 126 8.76 -1.60 -3.98
C THR A 126 7.24 -1.74 -3.92
N PHE A 127 6.77 -2.52 -2.95
CA PHE A 127 5.36 -2.68 -2.66
C PHE A 127 5.11 -2.41 -1.17
N LEU A 128 4.14 -1.56 -0.86
CA LEU A 128 3.70 -1.26 0.50
C LEU A 128 2.19 -1.44 0.55
N CYS A 129 1.67 -2.17 1.53
CA CYS A 129 0.22 -2.23 1.75
C CYS A 129 -0.17 -2.14 3.22
N LYS A 130 -1.27 -1.45 3.50
CA LYS A 130 -1.94 -1.44 4.80
C LYS A 130 -2.70 -2.75 5.01
N ILE A 131 -2.61 -3.30 6.21
CA ILE A 131 -3.48 -4.36 6.72
C ILE A 131 -3.92 -4.04 8.16
N PHE A 132 -4.91 -4.77 8.64
CA PHE A 132 -5.15 -4.91 10.08
C PHE A 132 -4.45 -6.18 10.56
N ASP A 133 -3.73 -6.09 11.68
CA ASP A 133 -3.02 -7.23 12.24
C ASP A 133 -4.00 -8.35 12.60
N GLY A 134 -3.62 -9.59 12.32
CA GLY A 134 -4.51 -10.73 12.47
C GLY A 134 -3.99 -12.04 11.88
N PRO A 135 -4.78 -13.13 11.95
CA PRO A 135 -4.31 -14.49 11.72
C PRO A 135 -3.67 -14.74 10.35
N ARG A 136 -4.21 -14.17 9.27
CA ARG A 136 -3.73 -14.37 7.89
C ARG A 136 -2.62 -13.43 7.47
N ARG A 137 -2.12 -12.57 8.37
CA ARG A 137 -0.97 -11.71 8.07
C ARG A 137 0.23 -12.52 7.56
N ASN A 138 0.54 -13.63 8.24
CA ASN A 138 1.73 -14.43 7.91
C ASN A 138 1.61 -15.12 6.54
N GLU A 139 0.40 -15.43 6.11
CA GLU A 139 0.12 -15.94 4.76
C GLU A 139 0.47 -14.90 3.69
N LEU A 140 0.02 -13.65 3.87
CA LEU A 140 0.35 -12.55 2.97
C LEU A 140 1.86 -12.23 2.98
N ILE A 141 2.52 -12.29 4.15
CA ILE A 141 3.97 -12.16 4.24
C ILE A 141 4.67 -13.27 3.42
N ALA A 142 4.20 -14.52 3.51
CA ALA A 142 4.77 -15.63 2.74
C ALA A 142 4.60 -15.40 1.23
N GLN A 143 3.43 -14.94 0.77
CA GLN A 143 3.20 -14.56 -0.63
C GLN A 143 4.17 -13.45 -1.07
N LEU A 144 4.34 -12.39 -0.27
CA LEU A 144 5.30 -11.33 -0.55
C LEU A 144 6.74 -11.87 -0.60
N GLN A 145 7.12 -12.76 0.30
CA GLN A 145 8.45 -13.37 0.35
C GLN A 145 8.75 -14.26 -0.86
N GLN A 146 7.75 -14.72 -1.62
CA GLN A 146 7.97 -15.41 -2.90
C GLN A 146 8.42 -14.44 -3.99
N HIS A 147 7.89 -13.21 -3.98
CA HIS A 147 8.13 -12.23 -5.04
C HIS A 147 9.15 -11.13 -4.70
N PHE A 148 9.48 -10.90 -3.42
CA PHE A 148 10.35 -9.81 -2.97
C PHE A 148 11.51 -10.32 -2.12
N ALA A 149 12.69 -9.69 -2.28
CA ALA A 149 13.89 -10.09 -1.55
C ALA A 149 13.80 -9.85 -0.04
N LYS A 150 13.04 -8.83 0.39
CA LYS A 150 12.89 -8.43 1.80
C LYS A 150 11.45 -8.01 2.07
N VAL A 151 10.91 -8.43 3.21
CA VAL A 151 9.57 -8.06 3.67
C VAL A 151 9.66 -7.62 5.13
N TYR A 152 9.08 -6.47 5.45
CA TYR A 152 9.09 -5.87 6.77
C TYR A 152 7.65 -5.54 7.19
N THR A 153 7.35 -5.73 8.47
CA THR A 153 6.13 -5.18 9.08
C THR A 153 6.48 -3.84 9.70
N VAL A 154 5.75 -2.79 9.34
CA VAL A 154 5.96 -1.41 9.75
C VAL A 154 4.72 -0.91 10.49
N LYS A 155 4.91 -0.46 11.74
CA LYS A 155 3.88 0.27 12.49
C LYS A 155 4.15 1.77 12.34
N PRO A 156 3.24 2.57 11.75
CA PRO A 156 3.45 4.00 11.65
C PRO A 156 3.47 4.65 13.03
N LYS A 157 4.42 5.55 13.30
CA LYS A 157 4.45 6.36 14.54
C LYS A 157 3.16 7.20 14.70
N ALA A 158 2.52 7.55 13.60
CA ALA A 158 1.26 8.32 13.58
C ALA A 158 0.02 7.45 13.86
N SER A 159 0.16 6.12 13.88
CA SER A 159 -0.94 5.21 14.22
C SER A 159 -1.20 5.28 15.73
N ARG A 160 -2.48 5.24 16.12
CA ARG A 160 -2.84 5.22 17.56
C ARG A 160 -2.36 3.91 18.18
N ASP A 161 -1.94 3.96 19.44
CA ASP A 161 -1.41 2.79 20.17
C ASP A 161 -2.35 1.56 20.15
N HIS A 162 -3.66 1.80 20.15
CA HIS A 162 -4.68 0.73 20.12
C HIS A 162 -5.15 0.32 18.72
N SER A 163 -4.63 0.93 17.65
CA SER A 163 -5.02 0.54 16.29
C SER A 163 -4.41 -0.82 15.94
N ALA A 164 -5.16 -1.69 15.29
CA ALA A 164 -4.62 -2.92 14.70
C ALA A 164 -3.86 -2.67 13.39
N GLU A 165 -3.84 -1.42 12.89
CA GLU A 165 -3.24 -1.09 11.59
C GLU A 165 -1.72 -1.31 11.57
N VAL A 166 -1.25 -2.06 10.58
CA VAL A 166 0.17 -2.23 10.26
C VAL A 166 0.36 -2.18 8.75
N TYR A 167 1.57 -1.88 8.30
CA TYR A 167 1.92 -1.90 6.88
C TYR A 167 2.92 -3.03 6.61
N LEU A 168 2.76 -3.71 5.48
CA LEU A 168 3.75 -4.66 4.97
C LEU A 168 4.55 -3.98 3.87
N LEU A 169 5.85 -3.76 4.12
CA LEU A 169 6.81 -3.20 3.18
C LEU A 169 7.62 -4.32 2.54
N ALA A 170 7.41 -4.55 1.25
CA ALA A 170 8.17 -5.50 0.45
C ALA A 170 9.11 -4.77 -0.52
N LEU A 171 10.40 -5.05 -0.40
CA LEU A 171 11.46 -4.39 -1.16
C LEU A 171 12.10 -5.33 -2.14
N ARG A 172 12.53 -4.75 -3.27
CA ARG A 172 13.29 -5.41 -4.33
C ARG A 172 12.51 -6.58 -4.93
N LYS A 173 11.47 -6.29 -5.72
CA LYS A 173 10.76 -7.31 -6.50
C LYS A 173 11.78 -8.14 -7.29
N ARG A 174 11.70 -9.45 -7.14
CA ARG A 174 12.34 -10.43 -8.01
C ARG A 174 11.71 -10.35 -9.40
N ASP A 175 12.25 -11.07 -10.37
CA ASP A 175 11.84 -10.97 -11.79
C ASP A 175 10.32 -11.05 -12.03
#